data_AF-A0A098ELB2-F1
#
_entry.id   AF-A0A098ELB2-F1
#
_cell.length_a   1.000
_cell.length_b   1.000
_cell.length_c   1.000
_cell.angle_alpha   90.00
_cell.angle_beta   90.00
_cell.angle_gamma   90.00
#
_symmetry.space_group_name_H-M   'P 1'
#
loop_
_entity.id
_entity.type
_entity.pdbx_description
1 polymer ?
#
loop_
_entity_poly.entity_id
_entity_poly.type
_entity_poly.pdbx_seq_one_letter_code
_entity_poly.pdbx_strand_id
1 'polypeptide(L)'
;MKKFIQNKLKDQKGLTLIELLAVIVIIAIIAAIAIPAIGNLIDNSRNGAVKSDYQNALAAANVYFTENPAGEAKEAVTNNPTVTVGVLLTKGFLDDKGSLKDAVVITKKSGGNTISGSAEANNKTYTLKSALTNSQLTSIKNGDFEGTAIEPK
;
A
#
# COMPACT_ATOMS: atom_id res chain seq x y z
N MET A 1 -12.38 48.06 40.81
CA MET A 1 -12.34 46.95 39.83
C MET A 1 -12.68 47.38 38.38
N LYS A 2 -13.67 48.25 38.13
CA LYS A 2 -14.04 48.72 36.75
C LYS A 2 -12.90 49.38 35.95
N LYS A 3 -12.00 50.14 36.58
CA LYS A 3 -10.88 50.83 35.89
C LYS A 3 -9.82 49.88 35.30
N PHE A 4 -9.65 48.69 35.87
CA PHE A 4 -8.64 47.72 35.41
C PHE A 4 -9.07 46.99 34.12
N ILE A 5 -10.37 46.74 33.97
CA ILE A 5 -10.96 46.14 32.75
C ILE A 5 -10.99 47.15 31.60
N GLN A 6 -11.26 48.42 31.89
CA GLN A 6 -11.27 49.49 30.87
C GLN A 6 -9.90 49.75 30.24
N ASN A 7 -8.80 49.56 30.98
CA ASN A 7 -7.45 49.70 30.41
C ASN A 7 -7.07 48.49 29.55
N LYS A 8 -7.46 47.26 29.93
CA LYS A 8 -7.17 46.04 29.13
C LYS A 8 -7.85 46.01 27.76
N LEU A 9 -8.99 46.67 27.61
CA LEU A 9 -9.71 46.78 26.33
C LEU A 9 -9.10 47.83 25.39
N LYS A 10 -8.36 48.81 25.92
CA LYS A 10 -7.66 49.83 25.12
C LYS A 10 -6.32 49.35 24.56
N ASP A 11 -5.74 48.31 25.13
CA ASP A 11 -4.49 47.68 24.67
C ASP A 11 -4.70 46.54 23.64
N GLN A 12 -5.93 46.31 23.18
CA GLN A 12 -6.17 45.44 22.03
C GLN A 12 -5.90 46.21 20.73
N LYS A 13 -4.62 46.47 20.44
CA LYS A 13 -4.19 46.83 19.09
C LYS A 13 -4.48 45.61 18.20
N GLY A 14 -5.59 45.68 17.45
CA GLY A 14 -6.03 44.61 16.57
C GLY A 14 -5.03 44.36 15.44
N LEU A 15 -4.88 43.09 15.07
CA LEU A 15 -4.20 42.69 13.84
C LEU A 15 -4.81 43.43 12.66
N THR A 16 -3.96 43.95 11.77
CA THR A 16 -4.43 44.62 10.56
C THR A 16 -4.82 43.59 9.51
N LEU A 17 -5.78 43.91 8.65
CA LEU A 17 -6.19 43.01 7.56
C LEU A 17 -5.02 42.69 6.60
N ILE A 18 -4.08 43.63 6.43
CA ILE A 18 -2.91 43.45 5.56
C ILE A 18 -1.93 42.42 6.12
N GLU A 19 -1.74 42.39 7.44
CA GLU A 19 -0.90 41.38 8.11
C GLU A 19 -1.50 39.98 7.95
N LEU A 20 -2.82 39.86 8.10
CA LEU A 20 -3.51 38.58 7.91
C LEU A 20 -3.47 38.12 6.44
N LEU A 21 -3.58 39.06 5.50
CA LEU A 21 -3.52 38.78 4.06
C LEU A 21 -2.13 38.28 3.64
N ALA A 22 -1.05 38.90 4.11
CA ALA A 22 0.31 38.48 3.79
C ALA A 22 0.58 37.01 4.23
N VAL A 23 0.06 36.61 5.39
CA VAL A 23 0.21 35.24 5.90
C VAL A 23 -0.52 34.22 5.03
N ILE A 24 -1.76 34.50 4.63
CA ILE A 24 -2.54 33.60 3.78
C ILE A 24 -1.86 33.41 2.41
N VAL A 25 -1.30 34.47 1.84
CA VAL A 25 -0.56 34.40 0.56
C VAL A 25 0.64 33.46 0.68
N ILE A 26 1.42 33.56 1.76
CA ILE A 26 2.58 32.69 1.98
C ILE A 26 2.13 31.22 2.15
N ILE A 27 1.08 30.96 2.93
CA ILE A 27 0.53 29.60 3.11
C ILE A 27 0.00 29.05 1.78
N ALA A 28 -0.65 29.88 0.96
CA ALA A 28 -1.16 29.46 -0.35
C ALA A 28 -0.04 29.02 -1.30
N ILE A 29 1.08 29.75 -1.34
CA ILE A 29 2.25 29.40 -2.17
C ILE A 29 2.87 28.08 -1.69
N ILE A 30 3.05 27.92 -0.37
CA ILE A 30 3.59 26.69 0.20
C ILE A 30 2.65 25.50 -0.09
N ALA A 31 1.35 25.68 0.13
CA ALA A 31 0.35 24.65 -0.09
C ALA A 31 0.28 24.21 -1.56
N ALA A 32 0.40 25.14 -2.51
CA ALA A 32 0.38 24.84 -3.93
C ALA A 32 1.48 23.84 -4.36
N ILE A 33 2.66 23.90 -3.74
CA ILE A 33 3.77 22.97 -4.03
C ILE A 33 3.68 21.72 -3.14
N ALA A 34 3.34 21.90 -1.86
CA ALA A 34 3.35 20.83 -0.88
C ALA A 34 2.25 19.78 -1.11
N ILE A 35 1.02 20.20 -1.44
CA ILE A 35 -0.12 19.28 -1.64
C ILE A 35 0.16 18.22 -2.72
N PRO A 36 0.56 18.57 -3.96
CA PRO A 36 0.82 17.55 -4.98
C PRO A 36 2.04 16.68 -4.62
N ALA A 37 3.08 17.25 -4.01
CA ALA A 37 4.27 16.50 -3.62
C ALA A 37 3.96 15.46 -2.52
N ILE A 38 3.20 15.84 -1.50
CA ILE A 38 2.79 14.94 -0.41
C ILE A 38 1.83 13.88 -0.92
N GLY A 39 0.90 14.22 -1.81
CA GLY A 39 -0.01 13.26 -2.45
C GLY A 39 0.77 12.15 -3.16
N ASN A 40 1.72 12.52 -4.01
CA ASN A 40 2.58 11.56 -4.72
C ASN A 40 3.43 10.71 -3.76
N LEU A 41 3.94 11.30 -2.67
CA LEU A 41 4.71 10.58 -1.66
C LEU A 41 3.85 9.51 -0.95
N ILE A 42 2.62 9.86 -0.57
CA ILE A 42 1.68 8.95 0.09
C ILE A 42 1.32 7.79 -0.84
N ASP A 43 0.99 8.08 -2.10
CA ASP A 43 0.64 7.04 -3.07
C ASP A 43 1.84 6.12 -3.35
N ASN A 44 3.05 6.68 -3.49
CA ASN A 44 4.27 5.88 -3.62
C ASN A 44 4.55 4.98 -2.40
N SER A 45 4.28 5.47 -1.19
CA SER A 45 4.42 4.70 0.05
C SER A 45 3.40 3.56 0.11
N ARG A 46 2.14 3.81 -0.26
CA ARG A 46 1.09 2.78 -0.33
C ARG A 46 1.42 1.71 -1.36
N ASN A 47 1.86 2.11 -2.55
CA ASN A 47 2.22 1.17 -3.61
C ASN A 47 3.41 0.29 -3.18
N GLY A 48 4.36 0.86 -2.43
CA GLY A 48 5.44 0.10 -1.78
C GLY A 48 4.94 -0.89 -0.72
N ALA A 49 3.95 -0.50 0.10
CA ALA A 49 3.34 -1.37 1.10
C ALA A 49 2.60 -2.55 0.43
N VAL A 50 1.75 -2.29 -0.56
CA VAL A 50 1.04 -3.34 -1.33
C VAL A 50 2.03 -4.32 -1.97
N LYS A 51 3.12 -3.80 -2.56
CA LYS A 51 4.19 -4.64 -3.10
C LYS A 51 4.82 -5.52 -2.02
N SER A 52 5.11 -4.95 -0.84
CA SER A 52 5.63 -5.72 0.30
C SER A 52 4.67 -6.82 0.75
N ASP A 53 3.35 -6.56 0.75
CA ASP A 53 2.35 -7.57 1.11
C ASP A 53 2.43 -8.78 0.16
N TYR A 54 2.53 -8.54 -1.16
CA TYR A 54 2.74 -9.62 -2.14
C TYR A 54 4.03 -10.43 -1.88
N GLN A 55 5.11 -9.75 -1.48
CA GLN A 55 6.39 -10.42 -1.17
C GLN A 55 6.30 -11.25 0.11
N ASN A 56 5.62 -10.73 1.13
CA ASN A 56 5.37 -11.44 2.38
C ASN A 56 4.51 -12.70 2.14
N ALA A 57 3.47 -12.60 1.32
CA ALA A 57 2.66 -13.75 0.93
C ALA A 57 3.46 -14.80 0.15
N LEU A 58 4.36 -14.39 -0.75
CA LEU A 58 5.29 -15.31 -1.43
C LEU A 58 6.22 -16.03 -0.44
N ALA A 59 6.76 -15.31 0.53
CA ALA A 59 7.63 -15.89 1.57
C ALA A 59 6.86 -16.90 2.43
N ALA A 60 5.65 -16.57 2.88
CA ALA A 60 4.76 -17.48 3.60
C ALA A 60 4.44 -18.74 2.77
N ALA A 61 4.13 -18.57 1.48
CA ALA A 61 3.87 -19.69 0.58
C ALA A 61 5.08 -20.60 0.40
N ASN A 62 6.31 -20.08 0.41
CA ASN A 62 7.52 -20.91 0.33
C ASN A 62 7.61 -21.88 1.52
N VAL A 63 7.29 -21.41 2.72
CA VAL A 63 7.24 -22.25 3.93
C VAL A 63 6.11 -23.27 3.79
N TYR A 64 4.91 -22.82 3.41
CA TYR A 64 3.76 -23.70 3.19
C TYR A 64 4.06 -24.85 2.23
N PHE A 65 4.66 -24.58 1.07
CA PHE A 65 4.98 -25.59 0.07
C PHE A 65 6.15 -26.52 0.44
N THR A 66 6.86 -26.22 1.52
CA THR A 66 7.86 -27.13 2.11
C THR A 66 7.16 -28.21 2.92
N GLU A 67 6.12 -27.83 3.68
CA GLU A 67 5.31 -28.77 4.47
C GLU A 67 4.20 -29.46 3.65
N ASN A 68 3.69 -28.76 2.63
CA ASN A 68 2.56 -29.18 1.81
C ASN A 68 2.98 -29.16 0.33
N PRO A 69 3.81 -30.13 -0.12
CA PRO A 69 4.38 -30.10 -1.47
C PRO A 69 3.34 -30.16 -2.60
N ALA A 70 2.15 -30.72 -2.33
CA ALA A 70 1.02 -30.78 -3.26
C ALA A 70 0.15 -29.50 -3.27
N GLY A 71 0.44 -28.51 -2.42
CA GLY A 71 -0.34 -27.28 -2.32
C GLY A 71 -1.70 -27.48 -1.65
N GLU A 72 -2.74 -26.84 -2.16
CA GLU A 72 -4.13 -27.04 -1.72
C GLU A 72 -4.84 -28.22 -2.40
N ALA A 73 -4.26 -28.79 -3.45
CA ALA A 73 -4.87 -29.90 -4.17
C ALA A 73 -4.90 -31.14 -3.27
N LYS A 74 -6.09 -31.71 -3.04
CA LYS A 74 -6.27 -32.86 -2.15
C LYS A 74 -5.86 -34.20 -2.78
N GLU A 75 -5.91 -34.34 -4.11
CA GLU A 75 -5.80 -35.68 -4.74
C GLU A 75 -5.03 -35.71 -6.08
N ALA A 76 -4.39 -34.62 -6.50
CA ALA A 76 -3.55 -34.65 -7.70
C ALA A 76 -2.32 -33.76 -7.52
N VAL A 77 -1.13 -34.34 -7.70
CA VAL A 77 0.08 -33.56 -7.95
C VAL A 77 -0.11 -32.88 -9.30
N THR A 78 -0.62 -31.65 -9.29
CA THR A 78 -0.51 -30.79 -10.45
C THR A 78 0.98 -30.46 -10.63
N ASN A 79 1.46 -30.34 -11.87
CA ASN A 79 2.85 -29.96 -12.14
C ASN A 79 3.22 -28.58 -11.53
N ASN A 80 2.22 -27.80 -11.11
CA ASN A 80 2.33 -26.49 -10.49
C ASN A 80 1.34 -26.37 -9.32
N PRO A 81 1.70 -26.88 -8.12
CA PRO A 81 0.88 -26.75 -6.91
C PRO A 81 0.54 -25.29 -6.61
N THR A 82 -0.66 -25.03 -6.10
CA THR A 82 -1.12 -23.67 -5.77
C THR A 82 -1.58 -23.54 -4.32
N VAL A 83 -1.49 -22.33 -3.80
CA VAL A 83 -2.09 -21.92 -2.52
C VAL A 83 -2.58 -20.47 -2.62
N THR A 84 -3.65 -20.15 -1.92
CA THR A 84 -4.27 -18.84 -1.84
C THR A 84 -3.90 -18.15 -0.54
N VAL A 85 -3.90 -16.82 -0.54
CA VAL A 85 -3.62 -16.01 0.66
C VAL A 85 -4.60 -16.33 1.80
N GLY A 86 -5.89 -16.55 1.48
CA GLY A 86 -6.88 -16.93 2.48
C GLY A 86 -6.56 -18.24 3.21
N VAL A 87 -5.99 -19.22 2.49
CA VAL A 87 -5.57 -20.49 3.10
C VAL A 87 -4.29 -20.33 3.92
N LEU A 88 -3.33 -19.50 3.48
CA LEU A 88 -2.13 -19.21 4.26
C LEU A 88 -2.47 -18.58 5.62
N LEU A 89 -3.44 -17.65 5.64
CA LEU A 89 -3.99 -17.09 6.88
C LEU A 89 -4.63 -18.15 7.76
N THR A 90 -5.57 -18.91 7.20
CA THR A 90 -6.35 -19.89 7.96
C THR A 90 -5.46 -21.00 8.55
N LYS A 91 -4.39 -21.38 7.84
CA LYS A 91 -3.43 -22.38 8.28
C LYS A 91 -2.26 -21.81 9.11
N GLY A 92 -2.24 -20.49 9.38
CA GLY A 92 -1.25 -19.86 10.24
C GLY A 92 0.14 -19.67 9.63
N PHE A 93 0.27 -19.70 8.30
CA PHE A 93 1.54 -19.40 7.61
C PHE A 93 1.72 -17.91 7.33
N LEU A 94 0.63 -17.14 7.41
CA LEU A 94 0.62 -15.70 7.25
C LEU A 94 -0.23 -15.09 8.38
N ASP A 95 0.30 -14.07 9.06
CA ASP A 95 -0.39 -13.44 10.19
C ASP A 95 -1.39 -12.38 9.73
N ASP A 96 -1.07 -11.66 8.66
CA ASP A 96 -1.91 -10.61 8.07
C ASP A 96 -1.75 -10.62 6.55
N LYS A 97 -2.87 -10.48 5.83
CA LYS A 97 -2.88 -10.31 4.36
C LYS A 97 -2.61 -8.88 3.92
N GLY A 98 -2.63 -7.92 4.84
CA GLY A 98 -2.52 -6.50 4.53
C GLY A 98 -3.57 -6.11 3.49
N SER A 99 -3.10 -5.60 2.36
CA SER A 99 -3.95 -5.13 1.27
C SER A 99 -4.43 -6.25 0.33
N LEU A 100 -3.91 -7.47 0.45
CA LEU A 100 -4.21 -8.56 -0.50
C LEU A 100 -5.63 -9.08 -0.36
N LYS A 101 -6.26 -9.47 -1.47
CA LYS A 101 -7.52 -10.23 -1.44
C LYS A 101 -7.24 -11.70 -1.11
N ASP A 102 -8.18 -12.38 -0.47
CA ASP A 102 -8.03 -13.80 -0.09
C ASP A 102 -7.83 -14.71 -1.31
N ALA A 103 -8.38 -14.30 -2.46
CA ALA A 103 -8.29 -15.00 -3.73
C ALA A 103 -6.94 -14.83 -4.47
N VAL A 104 -5.98 -14.09 -3.91
CA VAL A 104 -4.61 -14.01 -4.47
C VAL A 104 -4.00 -15.40 -4.45
N VAL A 105 -3.49 -15.85 -5.61
CA VAL A 105 -2.98 -17.20 -5.82
C VAL A 105 -1.46 -17.18 -5.96
N ILE A 106 -0.80 -18.06 -5.22
CA ILE A 106 0.62 -18.38 -5.33
C ILE A 106 0.76 -19.77 -5.95
N THR A 107 1.60 -19.88 -6.97
CA THR A 107 1.87 -21.11 -7.70
C THR A 107 3.33 -21.50 -7.52
N LYS A 108 3.58 -22.74 -7.09
CA LYS A 108 4.91 -23.33 -6.99
C LYS A 108 5.49 -23.59 -8.38
N LYS A 109 6.72 -23.15 -8.63
CA LYS A 109 7.44 -23.38 -9.91
C LYS A 109 8.92 -23.65 -9.66
N SER A 110 9.55 -24.40 -10.57
CA SER A 110 10.97 -24.80 -10.48
C SER A 110 11.99 -23.66 -10.62
N GLY A 111 11.56 -22.42 -10.87
CA GLY A 111 12.40 -21.22 -10.99
C GLY A 111 12.06 -20.12 -9.99
N GLY A 112 11.31 -20.46 -8.94
CA GLY A 112 10.77 -19.52 -7.96
C GLY A 112 9.25 -19.41 -8.06
N ASN A 113 8.59 -19.36 -6.91
CA ASN A 113 7.15 -19.30 -6.82
C ASN A 113 6.63 -17.97 -7.41
N THR A 114 5.48 -18.05 -8.07
CA THR A 114 4.84 -16.90 -8.72
C THR A 114 3.53 -16.55 -8.05
N ILE A 115 3.23 -15.25 -7.91
CA ILE A 115 1.99 -14.75 -7.31
C ILE A 115 1.15 -13.97 -8.34
N SER A 116 -0.16 -14.09 -8.25
CA SER A 116 -1.13 -13.44 -9.15
C SER A 116 -2.41 -13.09 -8.39
N GLY A 117 -3.17 -12.13 -8.92
CA GLY A 117 -4.42 -11.67 -8.31
C GLY A 117 -4.41 -10.18 -8.02
N SER A 118 -5.24 -9.77 -7.07
CA SER A 118 -5.48 -8.36 -6.78
C SER A 118 -5.37 -8.03 -5.29
N ALA A 119 -4.96 -6.81 -5.02
CA ALA A 119 -4.97 -6.18 -3.71
C ALA A 119 -5.85 -4.91 -3.75
N GLU A 120 -6.30 -4.43 -2.59
CA GLU A 120 -7.14 -3.25 -2.47
C GLU A 120 -6.66 -2.38 -1.32
N ALA A 121 -6.36 -1.11 -1.62
CA ALA A 121 -5.93 -0.13 -0.64
C ALA A 121 -6.44 1.25 -1.05
N ASN A 122 -6.94 2.03 -0.09
CA ASN A 122 -7.45 3.39 -0.31
C ASN A 122 -8.43 3.49 -1.51
N ASN A 123 -9.36 2.53 -1.61
CA ASN A 123 -10.36 2.42 -2.68
C ASN A 123 -9.78 2.25 -4.10
N LYS A 124 -8.48 1.93 -4.22
CA LYS A 124 -7.81 1.55 -5.48
C LYS A 124 -7.59 0.03 -5.51
N THR A 125 -7.74 -0.58 -6.69
CA THR A 125 -7.45 -2.01 -6.91
C THR A 125 -6.14 -2.20 -7.68
N TYR A 126 -5.28 -3.06 -7.16
CA TYR A 126 -3.92 -3.35 -7.60
C TYR A 126 -3.87 -4.76 -8.19
N THR A 127 -4.04 -4.91 -9.51
CA THR A 127 -4.11 -6.22 -10.17
C THR A 127 -2.81 -6.54 -10.91
N LEU A 128 -2.23 -7.71 -10.62
CA LEU A 128 -1.13 -8.27 -11.38
C LEU A 128 -1.68 -8.88 -12.68
N LYS A 129 -1.27 -8.38 -13.86
CA LYS A 129 -1.74 -8.92 -15.15
C LYS A 129 -1.19 -10.31 -15.46
N SER A 130 -0.10 -10.68 -14.82
CA SER A 130 0.55 -11.98 -14.97
C SER A 130 1.09 -12.46 -13.63
N ALA A 131 1.38 -13.75 -13.55
CA ALA A 131 1.98 -14.33 -12.36
C ALA A 131 3.46 -13.93 -12.27
N LEU A 132 3.87 -13.31 -11.16
CA LEU A 132 5.21 -12.73 -10.99
C LEU A 132 5.99 -13.44 -9.90
N THR A 133 7.30 -13.62 -10.11
CA THR A 133 8.24 -14.02 -9.06
C THR A 133 8.58 -12.85 -8.13
N ASN A 134 9.18 -13.14 -6.97
CA ASN A 134 9.66 -12.09 -6.06
C ASN A 134 10.65 -11.13 -6.75
N SER A 135 11.54 -11.63 -7.61
CA SER A 135 12.46 -10.78 -8.38
C SER A 135 11.73 -9.85 -9.35
N GLN A 136 10.71 -10.35 -10.05
CA GLN A 136 9.91 -9.51 -10.95
C GLN A 136 9.13 -8.45 -10.18
N LEU A 137 8.58 -8.77 -8.99
CA LEU A 137 7.97 -7.78 -8.11
C LEU A 137 8.96 -6.68 -7.72
N THR A 138 10.19 -7.04 -7.31
CA THR A 138 11.20 -6.04 -6.92
C THR A 138 11.52 -5.04 -8.02
N SER A 139 11.49 -5.46 -9.29
CA SER A 139 11.81 -4.61 -10.43
C SER A 139 10.69 -3.65 -10.83
N ILE A 140 9.44 -3.90 -10.39
CA ILE A 140 8.32 -3.01 -10.68
C ILE A 140 8.46 -1.72 -9.86
N LYS A 141 8.35 -0.59 -10.55
CA LYS A 141 8.34 0.73 -9.90
C LYS A 141 7.00 0.95 -9.22
N ASN A 142 7.02 1.59 -8.05
CA ASN A 142 5.79 1.87 -7.30
C ASN A 142 4.75 2.68 -8.10
N GLY A 143 5.16 3.58 -9.00
CA GLY A 143 4.22 4.29 -9.88
C GLY A 143 3.50 3.39 -10.91
N ASP A 144 4.07 2.23 -11.23
CA ASP A 144 3.45 1.24 -12.12
C ASP A 144 2.42 0.36 -11.36
N PHE A 145 2.33 0.48 -10.03
CA PHE A 145 1.34 -0.23 -9.20
C PHE A 145 -0.05 0.45 -9.18
N GLU A 146 -0.27 1.54 -9.90
CA GLU A 146 -1.56 2.23 -9.91
C GLU A 146 -2.60 1.50 -10.79
N GLY A 147 -3.63 0.90 -10.18
CA GLY A 147 -4.97 0.80 -10.79
C GLY A 147 -5.11 -0.07 -12.03
N THR A 148 -5.62 -1.28 -11.80
CA THR A 148 -6.14 -2.30 -12.75
C THR A 148 -5.19 -3.19 -13.51
N ALA A 149 -3.91 -2.86 -13.76
CA ALA A 149 -3.15 -3.76 -14.64
C ALA A 149 -1.61 -3.55 -14.68
N ILE A 150 -0.82 -4.38 -13.98
CA ILE A 150 0.66 -4.28 -13.91
C ILE A 150 1.34 -5.39 -14.73
N GLU A 151 2.19 -5.03 -15.71
CA GLU A 151 3.08 -5.96 -16.43
C GLU A 151 4.53 -5.82 -15.94
N PRO A 152 5.33 -6.90 -15.91
CA PRO A 152 6.76 -6.77 -15.77
C PRO A 152 7.31 -6.04 -17.02
N LYS A 153 8.21 -5.07 -16.80
CA LYS A 153 9.01 -4.49 -17.89
C LYS A 153 10.06 -5.48 -18.38
#